data_AF-A0A961QKT5-F1
#
_entry.id   AF-A0A961QKT5-F1
#
_cell.length_a   1.000
_cell.length_b   1.000
_cell.length_c   1.000
_cell.angle_alpha   90.00
_cell.angle_beta   90.00
_cell.angle_gamma   90.00
#
_symmetry.space_group_name_H-M   'P 1'
#
loop_
_entity.id
_entity.type
_entity.pdbx_description
1 polymer ?
#
loop_
_entity_poly.entity_id
_entity_poly.type
_entity_poly.pdbx_seq_one_letter_code
_entity_poly.pdbx_strand_id
1 'polypeptide(L)'
;MPGPAPATPPGIPGAEAPALRQALTDWLADDEAVALPALSELAQDGNTAARLLLGLIDKTPALQGPFLAHIARRDRIALLRAPGGFSGRNWLGSLGDLPLARAWSDLWTVEAGPVVIETFTALDEPRAAREAMVVLAAREHPALRTMPADGIDTDLLYLFWRSADAERRAQLAGLVPVGHPQRLMMGETIDARDTDLWLASAEAAAPIETLCAATCPGDDAPACRSAAYRALNSHNALLTLGTPAETLVPQAEFLGSARGRATVMRRILLATPMSGRRAMLARVRTHSECLGTALSAENGRYMPPLPNLAPRD
;
A
#
# COMPACT_ATOMS: atom_id res chain seq x y z
N MET A 1 -33.18 14.54 -1.66
CA MET A 1 -32.71 14.78 -3.03
C MET A 1 -31.43 13.99 -3.22
N PRO A 2 -31.30 13.12 -4.24
CA PRO A 2 -30.02 12.50 -4.54
C PRO A 2 -29.01 13.61 -4.86
N GLY A 3 -27.84 13.58 -4.23
CA GLY A 3 -26.77 14.54 -4.50
C GLY A 3 -26.31 14.45 -5.96
N PRO A 4 -25.64 15.49 -6.49
CA PRO A 4 -25.04 15.42 -7.81
C PRO A 4 -24.12 14.19 -7.90
N ALA A 5 -24.20 13.45 -9.00
CA ALA A 5 -23.29 12.35 -9.26
C ALA A 5 -21.83 12.87 -9.19
N PRO A 6 -20.91 12.14 -8.56
CA PRO A 6 -19.52 12.57 -8.49
C PRO A 6 -18.99 12.75 -9.91
N ALA A 7 -18.36 13.91 -10.15
CA ALA A 7 -17.68 14.15 -11.42
C ALA A 7 -16.56 13.11 -11.57
N THR A 8 -16.43 12.52 -12.76
CA THR A 8 -15.31 11.63 -13.07
C THR A 8 -14.01 12.40 -12.83
N PRO A 9 -13.07 11.85 -12.04
CA PRO A 9 -11.80 12.52 -11.79
C PRO A 9 -11.05 12.78 -13.09
N PRO A 10 -10.30 13.89 -13.20
CA PRO A 10 -9.57 14.22 -14.42
C PRO A 10 -8.48 13.17 -14.68
N GLY A 11 -8.41 12.67 -15.92
CA GLY A 11 -7.38 11.71 -16.33
C GLY A 11 -5.96 12.29 -16.21
N ILE A 12 -4.98 11.42 -15.97
CA ILE A 12 -3.57 11.83 -15.85
C ILE A 12 -2.95 12.00 -17.25
N PRO A 13 -2.35 13.16 -17.59
CA PRO A 13 -1.74 13.35 -18.89
C PRO A 13 -0.66 12.29 -19.20
N GLY A 14 -0.75 11.68 -20.38
CA GLY A 14 0.17 10.64 -20.82
C GLY A 14 -0.15 9.23 -20.35
N ALA A 15 -1.22 9.01 -19.56
CA ALA A 15 -1.64 7.67 -19.09
C ALA A 15 -1.92 6.69 -20.25
N GLU A 16 -2.51 7.17 -21.34
CA GLU A 16 -2.90 6.34 -22.49
C GLU A 16 -1.76 6.05 -23.48
N ALA A 17 -0.58 6.65 -23.27
CA ALA A 17 0.55 6.52 -24.19
C ALA A 17 0.96 5.03 -24.32
N PRO A 18 1.06 4.47 -25.54
CA PRO A 18 1.36 3.05 -25.72
C PRO A 18 2.65 2.58 -25.02
N ALA A 19 3.70 3.41 -25.06
CA ALA A 19 4.96 3.12 -24.37
C ALA A 19 4.80 3.07 -22.85
N LEU A 20 3.95 3.92 -22.27
CA LEU A 20 3.65 3.87 -20.85
C LEU A 20 2.84 2.62 -20.50
N ARG A 21 1.83 2.27 -21.29
CA ARG A 21 1.02 1.05 -21.05
C ARG A 21 1.87 -0.23 -21.11
N GLN A 22 2.86 -0.28 -22.01
CA GLN A 22 3.84 -1.35 -22.04
C GLN A 22 4.69 -1.37 -20.76
N ALA A 23 5.26 -0.23 -20.36
CA ALA A 23 6.07 -0.15 -19.16
C ALA A 23 5.27 -0.50 -17.87
N LEU A 24 3.98 -0.15 -17.81
CA LEU A 24 3.07 -0.56 -16.75
C LEU A 24 2.85 -2.08 -16.75
N THR A 25 2.65 -2.68 -17.93
CA THR A 25 2.52 -4.14 -18.08
C THR A 25 3.75 -4.85 -17.55
N ASP A 26 4.95 -4.40 -17.94
CA ASP A 26 6.22 -4.97 -17.47
C ASP A 26 6.40 -4.77 -15.96
N TRP A 27 6.01 -3.60 -15.44
CA TRP A 27 6.08 -3.31 -14.00
C TRP A 27 5.14 -4.20 -13.18
N LEU A 28 3.92 -4.43 -13.67
CA LEU A 28 2.90 -5.31 -13.08
C LEU A 28 3.30 -6.78 -13.14
N ALA A 29 4.06 -7.17 -14.16
CA ALA A 29 4.72 -8.48 -14.23
C ALA A 29 5.90 -8.64 -13.24
N ASP A 30 6.18 -7.61 -12.42
CA ASP A 30 7.29 -7.54 -11.46
C ASP A 30 8.69 -7.48 -12.14
N ASP A 31 8.76 -7.12 -13.43
CA ASP A 31 10.01 -6.94 -14.20
C ASP A 31 10.52 -5.49 -14.12
N GLU A 32 11.14 -5.15 -12.99
CA GLU A 32 11.70 -3.81 -12.77
C GLU A 32 12.88 -3.47 -13.67
N ALA A 33 13.65 -4.49 -14.09
CA ALA A 33 14.85 -4.28 -14.88
C ALA A 33 14.50 -3.75 -16.28
N VAL A 34 13.33 -4.13 -16.81
CA VAL A 34 12.76 -3.59 -18.05
C VAL A 34 11.92 -2.35 -17.77
N ALA A 35 11.00 -2.42 -16.81
CA ALA A 35 9.99 -1.39 -16.63
C ALA A 35 10.54 -0.06 -16.11
N LEU A 36 11.46 -0.06 -15.13
CA LEU A 36 11.91 1.17 -14.50
C LEU A 36 12.79 2.04 -15.42
N PRO A 37 13.70 1.49 -16.25
CA PRO A 37 14.37 2.28 -17.29
C PRO A 37 13.39 2.91 -18.27
N ALA A 38 12.40 2.15 -18.76
CA ALA A 38 11.39 2.67 -19.69
C ALA A 38 10.54 3.79 -19.07
N LEU A 39 10.10 3.61 -17.82
CA LEU A 39 9.39 4.66 -17.06
C LEU A 39 10.28 5.89 -16.84
N SER A 40 11.58 5.71 -16.59
CA SER A 40 12.52 6.81 -16.38
C SER A 40 12.72 7.64 -17.66
N GLU A 41 12.87 6.99 -18.81
CA GLU A 41 12.94 7.64 -20.13
C GLU A 41 11.67 8.45 -20.40
N LEU A 42 10.50 7.83 -20.25
CA LEU A 42 9.20 8.51 -20.39
C LEU A 42 9.06 9.72 -19.45
N ALA A 43 9.51 9.59 -18.20
CA ALA A 43 9.48 10.69 -17.24
C ALA A 43 10.42 11.83 -17.64
N GLN A 44 11.60 11.52 -18.17
CA GLN A 44 12.52 12.53 -18.70
C GLN A 44 11.92 13.25 -19.92
N ASP A 45 11.23 12.53 -20.79
CA ASP A 45 10.56 13.03 -21.99
C ASP A 45 9.27 13.82 -21.73
N GLY A 46 8.85 13.96 -20.46
CA GLY A 46 7.71 14.78 -20.09
C GLY A 46 6.42 14.03 -19.83
N ASN A 47 6.40 12.70 -19.86
CA ASN A 47 5.21 11.93 -19.53
C ASN A 47 4.84 12.12 -18.04
N THR A 48 3.68 12.74 -17.79
CA THR A 48 3.24 13.11 -16.43
C THR A 48 2.86 11.88 -15.60
N ALA A 49 2.20 10.88 -16.20
CA ALA A 49 1.87 9.63 -15.53
C ALA A 49 3.11 8.82 -15.13
N ALA A 50 4.15 8.77 -15.98
CA ALA A 50 5.42 8.13 -15.63
C ALA A 50 6.11 8.82 -14.44
N ARG A 51 6.14 10.16 -14.42
CA ARG A 51 6.66 10.96 -13.30
C ARG A 51 5.89 10.71 -12.01
N LEU A 52 4.56 10.67 -12.08
CA LEU A 52 3.69 10.36 -10.94
C LEU A 52 4.04 8.99 -10.36
N LEU A 53 4.06 7.95 -11.20
CA LEU A 53 4.34 6.58 -10.76
C LEU A 53 5.72 6.45 -10.13
N LEU A 54 6.77 6.96 -10.78
CA LEU A 54 8.13 6.91 -10.22
C LEU A 54 8.24 7.68 -8.90
N GLY A 55 7.57 8.83 -8.79
CA GLY A 55 7.50 9.61 -7.55
C GLY A 55 6.90 8.82 -6.39
N LEU A 56 5.86 8.04 -6.66
CA LEU A 56 5.20 7.16 -5.68
C LEU A 56 6.03 5.92 -5.35
N ILE A 57 6.68 5.29 -6.34
CA ILE A 57 7.60 4.17 -6.14
C ILE A 57 8.80 4.59 -5.26
N ASP A 58 9.41 5.75 -5.50
CA ASP A 58 10.52 6.29 -4.70
C ASP A 58 10.15 6.43 -3.21
N LYS A 59 8.88 6.69 -2.91
CA LYS A 59 8.38 7.00 -1.57
C LYS A 59 7.74 5.83 -0.84
N THR A 60 7.46 4.74 -1.54
CA THR A 60 6.80 3.57 -0.98
C THR A 60 7.72 2.35 -1.08
N PRO A 61 8.49 2.02 -0.01
CA PRO A 61 9.43 0.90 -0.03
C PRO A 61 8.78 -0.46 -0.39
N ALA A 62 7.50 -0.65 -0.10
CA ALA A 62 6.77 -1.86 -0.47
C ALA A 62 6.60 -2.02 -2.00
N LEU A 63 6.74 -0.96 -2.79
CA LEU A 63 6.72 -1.01 -4.25
C LEU A 63 8.11 -1.20 -4.87
N GLN A 64 9.18 -1.17 -4.06
CA GLN A 64 10.56 -1.31 -4.53
C GLN A 64 11.01 -2.77 -4.48
N GLY A 65 11.11 -3.40 -5.64
CA GLY A 65 11.45 -4.79 -5.82
C GLY A 65 12.93 -5.12 -5.72
N PRO A 66 13.29 -6.38 -5.99
CA PRO A 66 14.65 -6.89 -5.87
C PRO A 66 15.66 -6.16 -6.75
N PHE A 67 15.29 -5.75 -7.95
CA PHE A 67 16.20 -5.05 -8.86
C PHE A 67 16.71 -3.77 -8.22
N LEU A 68 15.80 -2.95 -7.66
CA LEU A 68 16.17 -1.72 -6.95
C LEU A 68 16.99 -1.97 -5.67
N ALA A 69 16.87 -3.14 -5.06
CA ALA A 69 17.66 -3.54 -3.89
C ALA A 69 19.11 -3.93 -4.26
N HIS A 70 19.35 -4.37 -5.49
CA HIS A 70 20.66 -4.87 -5.94
C HIS A 70 21.50 -3.86 -6.74
N ILE A 71 20.91 -2.78 -7.24
CA ILE A 71 21.65 -1.74 -7.95
C ILE A 71 22.28 -0.72 -6.99
N ALA A 72 23.31 0.01 -7.46
CA ALA A 72 23.94 1.04 -6.67
C ALA A 72 22.98 2.20 -6.39
N ARG A 73 23.18 2.89 -5.25
CA ARG A 73 22.38 4.06 -4.86
C ARG A 73 22.33 5.13 -5.97
N ARG A 74 23.43 5.34 -6.67
CA ARG A 74 23.52 6.31 -7.78
C ARG A 74 22.57 5.94 -8.91
N ASP A 75 22.54 4.67 -9.32
CA ASP A 75 21.72 4.20 -10.43
C ASP A 75 20.24 4.22 -10.05
N ARG A 76 19.91 3.85 -8.81
CA ARG A 76 18.55 4.00 -8.27
C ARG A 76 18.07 5.45 -8.30
N ILE A 77 18.93 6.40 -7.92
CA ILE A 77 18.60 7.84 -7.98
C ILE A 77 18.37 8.26 -9.44
N ALA A 78 19.22 7.82 -10.37
CA ALA A 78 19.07 8.16 -11.79
C ALA A 78 17.76 7.62 -12.38
N LEU A 79 17.31 6.43 -11.95
CA LEU A 79 16.05 5.85 -12.42
C LEU A 79 14.81 6.56 -11.84
N LEU A 80 14.78 6.76 -10.52
CA LEU A 80 13.55 7.12 -9.81
C LEU A 80 13.33 8.62 -9.59
N ARG A 81 14.34 9.47 -9.83
CA ARG A 81 14.30 10.88 -9.41
C ARG A 81 14.57 11.85 -10.54
N ALA A 82 13.92 13.00 -10.47
CA ALA A 82 14.18 14.14 -11.33
C ALA A 82 15.60 14.69 -11.10
N PRO A 83 16.26 15.20 -12.15
CA PRO A 83 17.52 15.92 -12.00
C PRO A 83 17.43 17.10 -11.02
N GLY A 84 18.51 17.30 -10.25
CA GLY A 84 18.68 18.42 -9.33
C GLY A 84 19.10 18.00 -7.92
N GLY A 85 19.96 18.80 -7.28
CA GLY A 85 20.52 18.52 -5.96
C GLY A 85 21.45 17.30 -5.92
N PHE A 86 22.09 17.05 -4.77
CA PHE A 86 23.05 15.93 -4.60
C PHE A 86 22.39 14.54 -4.56
N SER A 87 21.07 14.44 -4.48
CA SER A 87 20.35 13.15 -4.34
C SER A 87 19.13 13.04 -5.26
N GLY A 88 19.05 13.87 -6.30
CA GLY A 88 17.86 14.00 -7.13
C GLY A 88 16.70 14.65 -6.36
N ARG A 89 15.66 15.05 -7.09
CA ARG A 89 14.39 15.51 -6.54
C ARG A 89 13.31 14.48 -6.82
N ASN A 90 12.37 14.30 -5.90
CA ASN A 90 11.23 13.45 -6.17
C ASN A 90 10.38 14.07 -7.29
N TRP A 91 9.92 13.25 -8.24
CA TRP A 91 9.18 13.70 -9.42
C TRP A 91 7.86 14.42 -9.08
N LEU A 92 7.21 14.11 -7.95
CA LEU A 92 5.95 14.77 -7.58
C LEU A 92 6.13 16.29 -7.40
N GLY A 93 7.31 16.74 -6.99
CA GLY A 93 7.61 18.17 -6.82
C GLY A 93 7.61 18.97 -8.13
N SER A 94 7.66 18.31 -9.30
CA SER A 94 7.54 18.96 -10.60
C SER A 94 6.14 18.86 -11.21
N LEU A 95 5.18 18.25 -10.50
CA LEU A 95 3.82 17.99 -10.98
C LEU A 95 2.79 18.85 -10.24
N GLY A 96 3.16 20.09 -9.88
CA GLY A 96 2.33 20.95 -9.03
C GLY A 96 0.92 21.20 -9.56
N ASP A 97 0.72 21.15 -10.87
CA ASP A 97 -0.58 21.36 -11.52
C ASP A 97 -1.47 20.10 -11.54
N LEU A 98 -0.92 18.93 -11.21
CA LEU A 98 -1.69 17.68 -11.10
C LEU A 98 -2.24 17.56 -9.66
N PRO A 99 -3.57 17.60 -9.44
CA PRO A 99 -4.14 17.59 -8.09
C PRO A 99 -3.68 16.39 -7.25
N LEU A 100 -3.58 15.20 -7.87
CA LEU A 100 -3.13 13.99 -7.20
C LEU A 100 -1.68 14.10 -6.68
N ALA A 101 -0.77 14.62 -7.50
CA ALA A 101 0.63 14.80 -7.08
C ALA A 101 0.77 15.87 -5.99
N ARG A 102 -0.07 16.91 -6.03
CA ARG A 102 -0.14 17.93 -4.98
C ARG A 102 -0.62 17.34 -3.67
N ALA A 103 -1.71 16.59 -3.65
CA ALA A 103 -2.24 15.94 -2.44
C ALA A 103 -1.20 15.01 -1.78
N TRP A 104 -0.46 14.25 -2.58
CA TRP A 104 0.65 13.43 -2.09
C TRP A 104 1.81 14.25 -1.53
N SER A 105 2.18 15.33 -2.20
CA SER A 105 3.23 16.23 -1.72
C SER A 105 2.83 16.88 -0.41
N ASP A 106 1.58 17.36 -0.31
CA ASP A 106 1.00 17.98 0.88
C ASP A 106 0.98 17.00 2.05
N LEU A 107 0.58 15.73 1.84
CA LEU A 107 0.56 14.69 2.87
C LEU A 107 1.92 14.52 3.57
N TRP A 108 3.01 14.62 2.81
CA TRP A 108 4.35 14.42 3.33
C TRP A 108 4.94 15.64 4.03
N THR A 109 4.26 16.78 3.99
CA THR A 109 4.60 17.95 4.80
C THR A 109 4.07 17.80 6.23
N VAL A 110 4.61 18.56 7.18
CA VAL A 110 4.14 18.53 8.57
C VAL A 110 2.82 19.31 8.75
N GLU A 111 2.52 20.17 7.79
CA GLU A 111 1.35 21.04 7.70
C GLU A 111 0.13 20.34 7.08
N ALA A 112 0.26 19.08 6.66
CA ALA A 112 -0.85 18.31 6.11
C ALA A 112 -2.05 18.31 7.06
N GLY A 113 -3.24 18.56 6.52
CA GLY A 113 -4.49 18.55 7.26
C GLY A 113 -5.58 17.68 6.60
N PRO A 114 -6.77 17.60 7.20
CA PRO A 114 -7.88 16.76 6.72
C PRO A 114 -8.29 17.01 5.26
N VAL A 115 -8.07 18.21 4.72
CA VAL A 115 -8.34 18.54 3.32
C VAL A 115 -7.65 17.58 2.33
N VAL A 116 -6.53 16.98 2.72
CA VAL A 116 -5.83 15.98 1.91
C VAL A 116 -6.66 14.69 1.78
N ILE A 117 -7.36 14.28 2.84
CA ILE A 117 -8.27 13.12 2.81
C ILE A 117 -9.41 13.40 1.83
N GLU A 118 -10.06 14.55 1.96
CA GLU A 118 -11.16 14.99 1.08
C GLU A 118 -10.70 15.06 -0.38
N THR A 119 -9.48 15.53 -0.62
CA THR A 119 -8.89 15.61 -1.96
C THR A 119 -8.68 14.22 -2.56
N PHE A 120 -8.12 13.26 -1.82
CA PHE A 120 -7.98 11.88 -2.32
C PHE A 120 -9.34 11.22 -2.56
N THR A 121 -10.33 11.43 -1.67
CA THR A 121 -11.69 10.92 -1.88
C THR A 121 -12.33 11.51 -3.14
N ALA A 122 -12.17 12.81 -3.38
CA ALA A 122 -12.69 13.47 -4.58
C ALA A 122 -11.99 13.03 -5.88
N LEU A 123 -10.76 12.53 -5.78
CA LEU A 123 -9.99 11.99 -6.89
C LEU A 123 -10.21 10.48 -7.11
N ASP A 124 -11.10 9.85 -6.34
CA ASP A 124 -11.36 8.41 -6.36
C ASP A 124 -10.10 7.57 -6.02
N GLU A 125 -9.35 8.03 -5.02
CA GLU A 125 -8.11 7.40 -4.54
C GLU A 125 -8.28 6.85 -3.11
N PRO A 126 -9.13 5.82 -2.88
CA PRO A 126 -9.53 5.38 -1.55
C PRO A 126 -8.35 4.92 -0.68
N ARG A 127 -7.36 4.22 -1.27
CA ARG A 127 -6.15 3.79 -0.56
C ARG A 127 -5.30 4.99 -0.10
N ALA A 128 -5.19 6.03 -0.92
CA ALA A 128 -4.46 7.24 -0.56
C ALA A 128 -5.22 8.06 0.51
N ALA A 129 -6.55 8.11 0.46
CA ALA A 129 -7.37 8.70 1.51
C ALA A 129 -7.17 7.99 2.86
N ARG A 130 -7.15 6.65 2.87
CA ARG A 130 -6.82 5.86 4.06
C ARG A 130 -5.41 6.16 4.58
N GLU A 131 -4.41 6.22 3.70
CA GLU A 131 -3.04 6.56 4.09
C GLU A 131 -2.96 7.96 4.70
N ALA A 132 -3.66 8.94 4.11
CA ALA A 132 -3.72 10.29 4.66
C ALA A 132 -4.28 10.29 6.09
N MET A 133 -5.38 9.57 6.33
CA MET A 133 -5.97 9.45 7.66
C MET A 133 -5.04 8.76 8.66
N VAL A 134 -4.37 7.67 8.27
CA VAL A 134 -3.38 6.98 9.11
C VAL A 134 -2.21 7.89 9.47
N VAL A 135 -1.68 8.64 8.50
CA VAL A 135 -0.55 9.58 8.71
C VAL A 135 -0.96 10.73 9.63
N LEU A 136 -2.13 11.33 9.42
CA LEU A 136 -2.63 12.41 10.26
C LEU A 136 -2.93 11.94 11.69
N ALA A 137 -3.48 10.73 11.85
CA ALA A 137 -3.71 10.13 13.16
C ALA A 137 -2.40 9.82 13.89
N ALA A 138 -1.39 9.31 13.18
CA ALA A 138 -0.05 9.08 13.73
C ALA A 138 0.64 10.38 14.20
N ARG A 139 0.27 11.52 13.62
CA ARG A 139 0.71 12.87 14.04
C ARG A 139 -0.17 13.49 15.13
N GLU A 140 -1.19 12.78 15.60
CA GLU A 140 -2.19 13.28 16.56
C GLU A 140 -2.86 14.59 16.10
N HIS A 141 -3.09 14.75 14.79
CA HIS A 141 -3.57 16.00 14.23
C HIS A 141 -4.92 16.42 14.86
N PRO A 142 -5.05 17.63 15.43
CA PRO A 142 -6.17 18.01 16.28
C PRO A 142 -7.52 18.01 15.55
N ALA A 143 -7.52 18.35 14.26
CA ALA A 143 -8.74 18.39 13.45
C ALA A 143 -9.41 17.02 13.26
N LEU A 144 -8.69 15.91 13.50
CA LEU A 144 -9.32 14.57 13.48
C LEU A 144 -10.31 14.40 14.64
N ARG A 145 -10.09 15.05 15.79
CA ARG A 145 -10.95 14.91 16.97
C ARG A 145 -12.39 15.37 16.74
N THR A 146 -12.56 16.33 15.83
CA THR A 146 -13.85 16.96 15.51
C THR A 146 -14.37 16.56 14.14
N MET A 147 -13.71 15.64 13.44
CA MET A 147 -14.16 15.15 12.13
C MET A 147 -15.51 14.44 12.28
N PRO A 148 -16.51 14.73 11.44
CA PRO A 148 -17.81 14.08 11.54
C PRO A 148 -17.70 12.59 11.14
N ALA A 149 -18.50 11.73 11.77
CA ALA A 149 -18.29 10.27 11.67
C ALA A 149 -18.67 9.69 10.29
N ASP A 150 -19.57 10.36 9.58
CA ASP A 150 -19.98 10.04 8.20
C ASP A 150 -18.90 10.32 7.16
N GLY A 151 -17.95 11.22 7.47
CA GLY A 151 -16.78 11.49 6.62
C GLY A 151 -15.57 10.59 6.89
N ILE A 152 -15.69 9.63 7.81
CA ILE A 152 -14.60 8.72 8.20
C ILE A 152 -14.79 7.38 7.49
N ASP A 153 -13.73 6.87 6.87
CA ASP A 153 -13.69 5.49 6.38
C ASP A 153 -14.01 4.53 7.54
N THR A 154 -15.04 3.71 7.35
CA THR A 154 -15.54 2.82 8.40
C THR A 154 -14.47 1.87 8.91
N ASP A 155 -13.46 1.50 8.11
CA ASP A 155 -12.36 0.62 8.52
C ASP A 155 -11.32 1.32 9.42
N LEU A 156 -11.42 2.64 9.60
CA LEU A 156 -10.44 3.49 10.30
C LEU A 156 -10.99 4.18 11.56
N LEU A 157 -12.23 3.88 11.99
CA LEU A 157 -12.87 4.55 13.13
C LEU A 157 -12.07 4.41 14.43
N TYR A 158 -11.33 3.31 14.62
CA TYR A 158 -10.47 3.12 15.78
C TYR A 158 -9.36 4.18 15.94
N LEU A 159 -8.94 4.86 14.86
CA LEU A 159 -7.95 5.94 14.94
C LEU A 159 -8.43 7.12 15.79
N PHE A 160 -9.75 7.31 15.87
CA PHE A 160 -10.40 8.39 16.60
C PHE A 160 -10.73 7.99 18.04
N TRP A 161 -10.63 6.69 18.37
CA TRP A 161 -11.08 6.11 19.63
C TRP A 161 -10.35 6.66 20.85
N ARG A 162 -9.02 6.77 20.76
CA ARG A 162 -8.18 7.17 21.91
C ARG A 162 -8.46 8.59 22.38
N SER A 163 -8.70 9.51 21.45
CA SER A 163 -9.01 10.92 21.76
C SER A 163 -10.49 11.20 22.00
N ALA A 164 -11.38 10.26 21.71
CA ALA A 164 -12.82 10.43 21.86
C ALA A 164 -13.26 10.38 23.33
N ASP A 165 -14.23 11.22 23.67
CA ASP A 165 -14.98 11.14 24.93
C ASP A 165 -16.00 9.97 24.91
N ALA A 166 -16.73 9.79 25.99
CA ALA A 166 -17.67 8.66 26.14
C ALA A 166 -18.80 8.68 25.10
N GLU A 167 -19.35 9.85 24.80
CA GLU A 167 -20.43 10.00 23.82
C GLU A 167 -19.93 9.68 22.41
N ARG A 168 -18.79 10.25 22.03
CA ARG A 168 -18.18 9.99 20.73
C ARG A 168 -17.74 8.53 20.57
N ARG A 169 -17.23 7.90 21.64
CA ARG A 169 -16.92 6.45 21.62
C ARG A 169 -18.17 5.61 21.36
N ALA A 170 -19.29 5.92 22.02
CA ALA A 170 -20.55 5.21 21.77
C ALA A 170 -21.00 5.36 20.31
N GLN A 171 -20.88 6.57 19.74
CA GLN A 171 -21.17 6.82 18.32
C GLN A 171 -20.26 6.00 17.39
N LEU A 172 -18.94 6.04 17.58
CA LEU A 172 -17.98 5.30 16.75
C LEU A 172 -18.21 3.79 16.85
N ALA A 173 -18.43 3.26 18.05
CA ALA A 173 -18.68 1.82 18.27
C ALA A 173 -19.97 1.33 17.59
N GLY A 174 -20.98 2.20 17.45
CA GLY A 174 -22.22 1.89 16.74
C GLY A 174 -22.06 1.79 15.22
N LEU A 175 -20.98 2.33 14.65
CA LEU A 175 -20.69 2.29 13.21
C LEU A 175 -19.79 1.11 12.81
N VAL A 176 -19.04 0.55 13.75
CA VAL A 176 -18.15 -0.58 13.48
C VAL A 176 -18.97 -1.88 13.45
N PRO A 177 -18.95 -2.70 12.39
CA PRO A 177 -19.64 -3.98 12.39
C PRO A 177 -19.14 -4.93 13.49
N VAL A 178 -20.00 -5.83 13.97
CA VAL A 178 -19.58 -6.93 14.84
C VAL A 178 -18.54 -7.78 14.09
N GLY A 179 -17.48 -8.18 14.79
CA GLY A 179 -16.44 -9.02 14.18
C GLY A 179 -15.33 -8.28 13.41
N HIS A 180 -15.50 -6.97 13.18
CA HIS A 180 -14.47 -6.18 12.50
C HIS A 180 -13.18 -6.13 13.35
N PRO A 181 -11.99 -6.35 12.75
CA PRO A 181 -10.71 -6.34 13.48
C PRO A 181 -10.40 -5.08 14.28
N GLN A 182 -11.02 -3.94 13.94
CA GLN A 182 -10.79 -2.67 14.63
C GLN A 182 -11.33 -2.63 16.06
N ARG A 183 -12.29 -3.50 16.39
CA ARG A 183 -12.82 -3.64 17.75
C ARG A 183 -11.73 -4.04 18.76
N LEU A 184 -10.74 -4.86 18.36
CA LEU A 184 -9.57 -5.16 19.19
C LEU A 184 -8.78 -3.91 19.57
N MET A 185 -8.60 -2.99 18.61
CA MET A 185 -7.89 -1.72 18.83
C MET A 185 -8.71 -0.73 19.66
N MET A 186 -10.03 -0.93 19.72
CA MET A 186 -10.96 -0.20 20.58
C MET A 186 -11.10 -0.83 21.99
N GLY A 187 -10.39 -1.94 22.25
CA GLY A 187 -10.35 -2.60 23.56
C GLY A 187 -11.41 -3.68 23.76
N GLU A 188 -12.11 -4.09 22.70
CA GLU A 188 -13.07 -5.19 22.74
C GLU A 188 -12.40 -6.52 22.36
N THR A 189 -13.07 -7.63 22.65
CA THR A 189 -12.67 -8.97 22.20
C THR A 189 -13.42 -9.34 20.92
N ILE A 190 -12.76 -10.01 19.98
CA ILE A 190 -13.41 -10.54 18.77
C ILE A 190 -13.10 -12.03 18.60
N ASP A 191 -14.03 -12.76 17.98
CA ASP A 191 -13.78 -14.14 17.56
C ASP A 191 -12.79 -14.14 16.37
N ALA A 192 -11.87 -15.10 16.39
CA ALA A 192 -10.94 -15.30 15.29
C ALA A 192 -11.66 -15.66 13.98
N ARG A 193 -12.81 -16.33 14.06
CA ARG A 193 -13.67 -16.65 12.91
C ARG A 193 -14.23 -15.40 12.27
N ASP A 194 -14.69 -14.44 13.06
CA ASP A 194 -15.24 -13.20 12.54
C ASP A 194 -14.17 -12.35 11.85
N THR A 195 -12.95 -12.36 12.41
CA THR A 195 -11.78 -11.75 11.76
C THR A 195 -11.50 -12.37 10.40
N ASP A 196 -11.54 -13.71 10.29
CA ASP A 196 -11.33 -14.38 9.00
C ASP A 196 -12.44 -14.07 7.99
N LEU A 197 -13.70 -14.03 8.43
CA LEU A 197 -14.82 -13.64 7.57
C LEU A 197 -14.67 -12.22 7.02
N TRP A 198 -14.22 -11.27 7.86
CA TRP A 198 -13.90 -9.92 7.40
C TRP A 198 -12.72 -9.94 6.42
N LEU A 199 -11.63 -10.65 6.73
CA LEU A 199 -10.47 -10.75 5.84
C LEU A 199 -10.80 -11.36 4.47
N ALA A 200 -11.82 -12.23 4.41
CA ALA A 200 -12.25 -12.89 3.18
C ALA A 200 -13.17 -12.04 2.29
N SER A 201 -13.79 -10.98 2.82
CA SER A 201 -14.88 -10.27 2.14
C SER A 201 -14.73 -8.76 2.09
N ALA A 202 -13.98 -8.15 3.02
CA ALA A 202 -13.79 -6.72 3.07
C ALA A 202 -12.88 -6.25 1.93
N GLU A 203 -13.28 -5.17 1.25
CA GLU A 203 -12.49 -4.57 0.18
C GLU A 203 -11.10 -4.15 0.67
N ALA A 204 -11.00 -3.59 1.87
CA ALA A 204 -9.71 -3.20 2.45
C ALA A 204 -8.81 -4.40 2.82
N ALA A 205 -9.36 -5.62 2.88
CA ALA A 205 -8.61 -6.85 3.06
C ALA A 205 -8.25 -7.56 1.73
N ALA A 206 -8.75 -7.07 0.60
CA ALA A 206 -8.51 -7.63 -0.72
C ALA A 206 -7.03 -7.89 -1.05
N PRO A 207 -6.03 -7.09 -0.60
CA PRO A 207 -4.63 -7.41 -0.83
C PRO A 207 -4.18 -8.74 -0.20
N ILE A 208 -4.65 -9.05 1.01
CA ILE A 208 -4.35 -10.33 1.67
C ILE A 208 -5.12 -11.46 1.00
N GLU A 209 -6.41 -11.27 0.73
CA GLU A 209 -7.24 -12.31 0.11
C GLU A 209 -6.70 -12.68 -1.27
N THR A 210 -6.38 -11.70 -2.11
CA THR A 210 -5.85 -11.95 -3.46
C THR A 210 -4.48 -12.64 -3.41
N LEU A 211 -3.60 -12.26 -2.48
CA LEU A 211 -2.34 -12.97 -2.26
C LEU A 211 -2.59 -14.44 -1.90
N CYS A 212 -3.48 -14.69 -0.94
CA CYS A 212 -3.75 -16.03 -0.43
C CYS A 212 -4.46 -16.91 -1.46
N ALA A 213 -5.45 -16.39 -2.18
CA ALA A 213 -6.11 -17.11 -3.26
C ALA A 213 -5.12 -17.55 -4.36
N ALA A 214 -4.12 -16.71 -4.66
CA ALA A 214 -3.11 -17.02 -5.68
C ALA A 214 -1.99 -17.95 -5.18
N THR A 215 -1.67 -17.93 -3.88
CA THR A 215 -0.49 -18.62 -3.32
C THR A 215 -0.85 -19.92 -2.60
N CYS A 216 -2.06 -20.00 -2.06
CA CYS A 216 -2.54 -21.05 -1.18
C CYS A 216 -3.96 -21.49 -1.63
N PRO A 217 -4.08 -22.22 -2.74
CA PRO A 217 -5.38 -22.60 -3.27
C PRO A 217 -6.10 -23.63 -2.39
N GLY A 218 -7.43 -23.62 -2.42
CA GLY A 218 -8.27 -24.59 -1.72
C GLY A 218 -8.45 -24.28 -0.24
N ASP A 219 -8.47 -25.32 0.59
CA ASP A 219 -8.85 -25.25 2.01
C ASP A 219 -7.82 -24.50 2.90
N ASP A 220 -6.64 -24.17 2.37
CA ASP A 220 -5.58 -23.45 3.09
C ASP A 220 -5.76 -21.92 3.11
N ALA A 221 -6.68 -21.37 2.30
CA ALA A 221 -6.88 -19.93 2.18
C ALA A 221 -7.18 -19.21 3.52
N PRO A 222 -8.07 -19.72 4.42
CA PRO A 222 -8.30 -19.10 5.73
C PRO A 222 -7.05 -19.06 6.61
N ALA A 223 -6.28 -20.16 6.62
CA ALA A 223 -5.04 -20.25 7.38
C ALA A 223 -4.00 -19.26 6.84
N CYS A 224 -3.90 -19.13 5.51
CA CYS A 224 -3.07 -18.12 4.86
C CYS A 224 -3.48 -16.69 5.26
N ARG A 225 -4.76 -16.32 5.16
CA ARG A 225 -5.23 -14.96 5.50
C ARG A 225 -4.89 -14.58 6.93
N SER A 226 -5.21 -15.46 7.88
CA SER A 226 -4.94 -15.26 9.30
C SER A 226 -3.43 -15.15 9.56
N ALA A 227 -2.62 -16.01 8.94
CA ALA A 227 -1.17 -15.95 9.07
C ALA A 227 -0.57 -14.67 8.46
N ALA A 228 -1.05 -14.23 7.29
CA ALA A 228 -0.63 -13.00 6.63
C ALA A 228 -0.98 -11.76 7.46
N TYR A 229 -2.20 -11.68 7.97
CA TYR A 229 -2.64 -10.57 8.81
C TYR A 229 -1.82 -10.46 10.10
N ARG A 230 -1.55 -11.59 10.76
CA ARG A 230 -0.67 -11.64 11.95
C ARG A 230 0.77 -11.27 11.61
N ALA A 231 1.31 -11.73 10.48
CA ALA A 231 2.67 -11.44 10.06
C ALA A 231 2.88 -9.97 9.68
N LEU A 232 1.85 -9.34 9.10
CA LEU A 232 1.83 -7.91 8.81
C LEU A 232 1.89 -7.06 10.10
N ASN A 233 1.33 -7.60 11.19
CA ASN A 233 1.40 -7.04 12.56
C ASN A 233 0.97 -5.56 12.66
N SER A 234 0.07 -5.12 11.77
CA SER A 234 -0.42 -3.74 11.75
C SER A 234 -1.67 -3.64 10.89
N HIS A 235 -2.80 -3.26 11.50
CA HIS A 235 -4.03 -3.00 10.77
C HIS A 235 -3.89 -1.77 9.86
N ASN A 236 -3.25 -0.70 10.34
CA ASN A 236 -2.85 0.46 9.51
C ASN A 236 -2.05 0.07 8.26
N ALA A 237 -1.16 -0.93 8.38
CA ALA A 237 -0.41 -1.40 7.23
C ALA A 237 -1.30 -2.16 6.24
N LEU A 238 -2.34 -2.87 6.70
CA LEU A 238 -3.29 -3.55 5.80
C LEU A 238 -4.06 -2.53 4.98
N LEU A 239 -4.62 -1.53 5.66
CA LEU A 239 -5.52 -0.54 5.04
C LEU A 239 -4.81 0.40 4.05
N THR A 240 -3.47 0.42 4.06
CA THR A 240 -2.65 1.20 3.13
C THR A 240 -1.96 0.34 2.06
N LEU A 241 -2.28 -0.95 1.96
CA LEU A 241 -1.85 -1.80 0.86
C LEU A 241 -2.75 -1.60 -0.38
N GLY A 242 -2.14 -1.55 -1.56
CA GLY A 242 -2.86 -1.42 -2.82
C GLY A 242 -2.03 -0.74 -3.89
N THR A 243 -2.70 -0.36 -4.97
CA THR A 243 -2.14 0.41 -6.06
C THR A 243 -1.58 1.75 -5.56
N PRO A 244 -0.44 2.23 -6.12
CA PRO A 244 0.06 3.57 -5.81
C PRO A 244 -0.91 4.70 -6.22
N ALA A 245 -1.67 4.51 -7.30
CA ALA A 245 -2.63 5.46 -7.83
C ALA A 245 -3.72 4.71 -8.62
N GLU A 246 -4.94 4.71 -8.11
CA GLU A 246 -6.12 4.06 -8.70
C GLU A 246 -6.40 4.58 -10.10
N THR A 247 -6.24 5.89 -10.27
CA THR A 247 -6.44 6.59 -11.54
C THR A 247 -5.43 6.19 -12.64
N LEU A 248 -4.31 5.55 -12.28
CA LEU A 248 -3.30 5.09 -13.23
C LEU A 248 -3.30 3.57 -13.40
N VAL A 249 -3.43 2.83 -12.29
CA VAL A 249 -3.49 1.37 -12.27
C VAL A 249 -4.65 0.98 -11.36
N PRO A 250 -5.75 0.42 -11.90
CA PRO A 250 -6.87 0.00 -11.09
C PRO A 250 -6.46 -1.00 -10.00
N GLN A 251 -7.04 -0.89 -8.80
CA GLN A 251 -6.72 -1.75 -7.66
C GLN A 251 -6.82 -3.24 -8.02
N ALA A 252 -7.89 -3.64 -8.71
CA ALA A 252 -8.11 -5.03 -9.09
C ALA A 252 -7.00 -5.57 -10.01
N GLU A 253 -6.55 -4.76 -10.98
CA GLU A 253 -5.44 -5.10 -11.86
C GLU A 253 -4.13 -5.21 -11.08
N PHE A 254 -3.86 -4.22 -10.21
CA PHE A 254 -2.67 -4.22 -9.38
C PHE A 254 -2.62 -5.47 -8.48
N LEU A 255 -3.68 -5.76 -7.73
CA LEU A 255 -3.74 -6.90 -6.83
C LEU A 255 -3.64 -8.25 -7.56
N GLY A 256 -4.24 -8.36 -8.75
CA GLY A 256 -4.16 -9.55 -9.59
C GLY A 256 -2.77 -9.80 -10.20
N SER A 257 -1.92 -8.77 -10.24
CA SER A 257 -0.59 -8.84 -10.86
C SER A 257 0.48 -9.50 -9.97
N ALA A 258 1.61 -9.89 -10.58
CA ALA A 258 2.77 -10.38 -9.83
C ALA A 258 3.32 -9.30 -8.88
N ARG A 259 3.33 -8.04 -9.34
CA ARG A 259 3.72 -6.87 -8.56
C ARG A 259 2.88 -6.70 -7.30
N GLY A 260 1.56 -6.80 -7.40
CA GLY A 260 0.65 -6.64 -6.27
C GLY A 260 0.91 -7.66 -5.18
N ARG A 261 1.03 -8.94 -5.56
CA ARG A 261 1.38 -10.02 -4.64
C ARG A 261 2.74 -9.80 -3.98
N ALA A 262 3.76 -9.46 -4.77
CA ALA A 262 5.10 -9.17 -4.25
C ALA A 262 5.09 -7.98 -3.28
N THR A 263 4.28 -6.95 -3.55
CA THR A 263 4.13 -5.77 -2.68
C THR A 263 3.59 -6.13 -1.30
N VAL A 264 2.56 -6.99 -1.23
CA VAL A 264 1.99 -7.47 0.06
C VAL A 264 3.03 -8.28 0.83
N MET A 265 3.68 -9.24 0.17
CA MET A 265 4.74 -10.05 0.78
C MET A 265 5.90 -9.20 1.30
N ARG A 266 6.33 -8.22 0.52
CA ARG A 266 7.38 -7.26 0.88
C ARG A 266 6.98 -6.41 2.08
N ARG A 267 5.73 -5.96 2.14
CA ARG A 267 5.22 -5.22 3.31
C ARG A 267 5.29 -6.07 4.58
N ILE A 268 4.92 -7.35 4.51
CA ILE A 268 5.07 -8.30 5.62
C ILE A 268 6.55 -8.44 6.03
N LEU A 269 7.45 -8.60 5.05
CA LEU A 269 8.89 -8.72 5.31
C LEU A 269 9.51 -7.44 5.89
N LEU A 270 8.99 -6.27 5.53
CA LEU A 270 9.41 -4.97 6.06
C LEU A 270 8.86 -4.69 7.47
N ALA A 271 7.75 -5.31 7.87
CA ALA A 271 7.20 -5.20 9.22
C ALA A 271 8.08 -5.85 10.29
N THR A 272 8.98 -6.76 9.88
CA THR A 272 9.92 -7.44 10.78
C THR A 272 11.38 -7.05 10.45
N PRO A 273 12.19 -6.61 11.44
CA PRO A 273 13.60 -6.32 11.20
C PRO A 273 14.34 -7.58 10.71
N MET A 274 15.43 -7.38 9.94
CA MET A 274 16.22 -8.47 9.33
C MET A 274 16.56 -9.61 10.31
N SER A 275 16.98 -9.27 11.53
CA SER A 275 17.34 -10.22 12.58
C SER A 275 16.17 -11.10 13.05
N GLY A 276 14.94 -10.58 12.98
CA GLY A 276 13.73 -11.30 13.39
C GLY A 276 13.08 -12.11 12.27
N ARG A 277 13.48 -11.93 11.01
CA ARG A 277 12.78 -12.53 9.85
C ARG A 277 12.74 -14.04 9.88
N ARG A 278 13.83 -14.71 10.27
CA ARG A 278 13.86 -16.18 10.35
C ARG A 278 12.81 -16.72 11.33
N ALA A 279 12.66 -16.08 12.49
CA ALA A 279 11.66 -16.48 13.49
C ALA A 279 10.23 -16.17 13.01
N MET A 280 10.03 -15.02 12.35
CA MET A 280 8.75 -14.68 11.73
C MET A 280 8.34 -15.72 10.68
N LEU A 281 9.23 -16.05 9.73
CA LEU A 281 8.97 -17.04 8.69
C LEU A 281 8.66 -18.43 9.27
N ALA A 282 9.39 -18.85 10.31
CA ALA A 282 9.11 -20.11 11.00
C ALA A 282 7.69 -20.13 11.62
N ARG A 283 7.29 -19.03 12.30
CA ARG A 283 5.94 -18.91 12.86
C ARG A 283 4.85 -18.90 11.79
N VAL A 284 5.09 -18.23 10.66
CA VAL A 284 4.14 -18.23 9.54
C VAL A 284 3.98 -19.64 8.99
N ARG A 285 5.08 -20.38 8.77
CA ARG A 285 5.02 -21.77 8.29
C ARG A 285 4.24 -22.70 9.21
N THR A 286 4.28 -22.48 10.53
CA THR A 286 3.47 -23.26 11.48
C THR A 286 1.96 -23.04 11.29
N HIS A 287 1.55 -21.87 10.82
CA HIS A 287 0.13 -21.54 10.60
C HIS A 287 -0.31 -21.76 9.15
N SER A 288 0.58 -21.52 8.18
CA SER A 288 0.35 -21.68 6.75
C SER A 288 1.68 -21.99 6.06
N GLU A 289 1.86 -23.25 5.67
CA GLU A 289 3.09 -23.70 5.01
C GLU A 289 3.29 -23.05 3.64
N CYS A 290 2.22 -22.94 2.85
CA CYS A 290 2.24 -22.29 1.53
C CYS A 290 2.68 -20.82 1.62
N LEU A 291 2.08 -20.02 2.52
CA LEU A 291 2.45 -18.61 2.69
C LEU A 291 3.88 -18.48 3.21
N GLY A 292 4.27 -19.32 4.18
CA GLY A 292 5.61 -19.29 4.73
C GLY A 292 6.69 -19.65 3.70
N THR A 293 6.37 -20.55 2.76
CA THR A 293 7.23 -20.89 1.62
C THR A 293 7.33 -19.72 0.64
N ALA A 294 6.20 -19.11 0.27
CA ALA A 294 6.18 -17.94 -0.62
C ALA A 294 6.94 -16.73 -0.05
N LEU A 295 6.74 -16.41 1.23
CA LEU A 295 7.50 -15.35 1.90
C LEU A 295 9.00 -15.65 2.00
N SER A 296 9.37 -16.92 2.15
CA SER A 296 10.78 -17.32 2.16
C SER A 296 11.41 -17.14 0.77
N ALA A 297 10.70 -17.51 -0.28
CA ALA A 297 11.11 -17.30 -1.67
C ALA A 297 11.26 -15.79 -1.97
N GLU A 298 10.25 -14.98 -1.63
CA GLU A 298 10.32 -13.52 -1.82
C GLU A 298 11.49 -12.90 -1.03
N ASN A 299 11.70 -13.29 0.23
CA ASN A 299 12.84 -12.80 1.00
C ASN A 299 14.19 -13.20 0.38
N GLY A 300 14.27 -14.39 -0.22
CA GLY A 300 15.46 -14.87 -0.92
C GLY A 300 15.86 -13.95 -2.09
N ARG A 301 14.89 -13.33 -2.76
CA ARG A 301 15.15 -12.38 -3.87
C ARG A 301 15.88 -11.11 -3.43
N TYR A 302 15.96 -10.79 -2.13
CA TYR A 302 16.65 -9.59 -1.61
C TYR A 302 18.03 -9.88 -1.04
N MET A 303 18.37 -11.15 -0.87
CA MET A 303 19.64 -11.53 -0.29
C MET A 303 20.71 -11.45 -1.38
N PRO A 304 21.83 -10.74 -1.15
CA PRO A 304 22.95 -10.80 -2.06
C PRO A 304 23.38 -12.26 -2.22
N PRO A 305 23.72 -12.71 -3.45
CA PRO A 305 24.30 -14.02 -3.62
C PRO A 305 25.56 -14.11 -2.76
N LEU A 306 25.59 -15.06 -1.82
CA LEU A 306 26.78 -15.31 -1.02
C LEU A 306 27.88 -15.85 -1.94
N PRO A 307 29.03 -15.17 -2.07
CA PRO A 307 30.13 -15.73 -2.84
C PRO A 307 30.53 -17.07 -2.22
N ASN A 308 30.56 -18.14 -3.03
CA ASN A 308 31.03 -19.50 -2.68
C ASN A 308 30.05 -20.46 -1.99
N LEU A 309 28.73 -20.22 -2.03
CA LEU A 309 27.75 -21.28 -1.75
C LEU A 309 27.07 -21.67 -3.05
N ALA A 310 27.33 -22.90 -3.52
CA ALA A 310 26.56 -23.49 -4.62
C ALA A 310 25.06 -23.49 -4.24
N PRO A 311 24.14 -23.29 -5.22
CA PRO A 311 22.72 -23.42 -4.95
C PRO A 311 22.43 -24.79 -4.34
N ARG A 312 21.64 -24.81 -3.26
CA ARG A 312 21.14 -26.07 -2.70
C ARG A 312 19.95 -26.50 -3.56
N ASP A 313 20.10 -27.64 -4.20
CA ASP A 313 19.02 -28.38 -4.87
C ASP A 313 17.86 -28.71 -3.91
#